data_AF-A0A949DI28-F1
#
_entry.id   AF-A0A949DI28-F1
#
_cell.length_a   1.000
_cell.length_b   1.000
_cell.length_c   1.000
_cell.angle_alpha   90.00
_cell.angle_beta   90.00
_cell.angle_gamma   90.00
#
_symmetry.space_group_name_H-M   'P 1'
#
loop_
_entity.id
_entity.type
_entity.pdbx_description
1 polymer ?
#
loop_
_entity_poly.entity_id
_entity_poly.type
_entity_poly.pdbx_seq_one_letter_code
_entity_poly.pdbx_strand_id
1 'polypeptide(L)'
;MFKKVFPLSSILFLRFLGLFLVLPVLSVYALELDGATPFLVGVIVGGYALTQAIFQVPFGTMSDKIGRKPTILFGLLVFLVGSIMCAYSTDIYTLMIGRFLQGAGAIGSVVTAMIADLVEEETRGKAMAIMGGFIALSFALAMGLGPVLASQFGMSTIFLITAVLAVIAIIVLFTKVPTPPKIKHIYHEDAKTLDILKDNNLLNMIIINTLQKGLMTVAFVLIPIILTKPEYGFSWEKSELWMAYVPAMIAGLVAMGPAAVFGEKKNIPKQIFILSIILFLISFLIMGFTTSSVIFVVGVVLFFVAFNMMEPLVQSMISKFAKVHQKGAALGISNSSAYFATFLGGTLAGLYLEISNRGELALAISVIIIAWLAWTTLKLQNPTKYSHMYISHENVDFDKLNALESEHIAEWYINETENLVVIKYSSKDINEEELASKISK
;
A
#
# COMPACT_ATOMS: atom_id res chain seq x y z
N MET A 1 -8.96 20.23 0.97
CA MET A 1 -8.31 18.89 0.90
C MET A 1 -8.32 18.11 2.23
N PHE A 2 -7.53 18.49 3.25
CA PHE A 2 -7.32 17.65 4.46
C PHE A 2 -8.60 17.16 5.15
N LYS A 3 -9.61 18.04 5.32
CA LYS A 3 -10.92 17.67 5.88
C LYS A 3 -11.64 16.53 5.13
N LYS A 4 -11.41 16.39 3.82
CA LYS A 4 -11.99 15.32 2.98
C LYS A 4 -11.17 14.01 3.06
N VAL A 5 -9.84 14.13 3.17
CA VAL A 5 -8.90 12.99 3.16
C VAL A 5 -8.80 12.34 4.54
N PHE A 6 -8.78 13.14 5.60
CA PHE A 6 -8.55 12.68 6.98
C PHE A 6 -9.52 11.57 7.42
N PRO A 7 -10.85 11.64 7.19
CA PRO A 7 -11.76 10.56 7.58
C PRO A 7 -11.45 9.23 6.89
N LEU A 8 -11.11 9.27 5.59
CA LEU A 8 -10.78 8.08 4.80
C LEU A 8 -9.44 7.48 5.20
N SER A 9 -8.42 8.32 5.42
CA SER A 9 -7.13 7.89 5.96
C SER A 9 -7.27 7.30 7.37
N SER A 10 -8.19 7.84 8.18
CA SER A 10 -8.50 7.30 9.52
C SER A 10 -9.15 5.92 9.45
N ILE A 11 -10.05 5.67 8.50
CA ILE A 11 -10.63 4.34 8.27
C ILE A 11 -9.53 3.32 7.93
N LEU A 12 -8.60 3.68 7.04
CA LEU A 12 -7.46 2.82 6.72
C LEU A 12 -6.55 2.61 7.93
N PHE A 13 -6.24 3.67 8.68
CA PHE A 13 -5.48 3.55 9.93
C PHE A 13 -6.11 2.57 10.90
N LEU A 14 -7.43 2.67 11.17
CA LEU A 14 -8.12 1.78 12.10
C LEU A 14 -8.07 0.32 11.66
N ARG A 15 -8.29 0.07 10.37
CA ARG A 15 -8.21 -1.28 9.79
C ARG A 15 -6.78 -1.85 9.85
N PHE A 16 -5.79 -1.08 9.40
CA PHE A 16 -4.41 -1.51 9.39
C PHE A 16 -3.83 -1.66 10.80
N LEU A 17 -4.24 -0.82 11.75
CA LEU A 17 -3.89 -0.97 13.17
C LEU A 17 -4.33 -2.34 13.68
N GLY A 18 -5.58 -2.74 13.41
CA GLY A 18 -6.09 -4.06 13.73
C GLY A 18 -5.28 -5.20 13.11
N LEU A 19 -4.96 -5.10 11.82
CA LEU A 19 -4.10 -6.08 11.13
C LEU A 19 -2.71 -6.19 11.79
N PHE A 20 -2.06 -5.05 12.02
CA PHE A 20 -0.68 -5.00 12.45
C PHE A 20 -0.51 -5.37 13.93
N LEU A 21 -1.49 -5.10 14.79
CA LEU A 21 -1.47 -5.53 16.20
C LEU A 21 -1.33 -7.04 16.34
N VAL A 22 -1.91 -7.78 15.39
CA VAL A 22 -1.94 -9.24 15.37
C VAL A 22 -0.61 -9.83 14.88
N LEU A 23 0.03 -9.22 13.87
CA LEU A 23 1.19 -9.80 13.18
C LEU A 23 2.34 -10.30 14.07
N PRO A 24 2.87 -9.53 15.04
CA PRO A 24 4.06 -9.93 15.78
C PRO A 24 3.84 -11.11 16.74
N VAL A 25 2.59 -11.40 17.09
CA VAL A 25 2.22 -12.38 18.13
C VAL A 25 1.41 -13.56 17.60
N LEU A 26 0.85 -13.44 16.39
CA LEU A 26 -0.06 -14.43 15.79
C LEU A 26 0.56 -15.82 15.66
N SER A 27 1.82 -15.91 15.23
CA SER A 27 2.46 -17.22 15.00
C SER A 27 2.67 -18.01 16.29
N VAL A 28 2.96 -17.31 17.39
CA VAL A 28 3.13 -17.93 18.72
C VAL A 28 1.78 -18.43 19.22
N TYR A 29 0.75 -17.57 19.18
CA TYR A 29 -0.60 -17.95 19.61
C TYR A 29 -1.18 -19.11 18.78
N ALA A 30 -1.00 -19.07 17.45
CA ALA A 30 -1.59 -20.08 16.58
C ALA A 30 -1.00 -21.49 16.81
N LEU A 31 0.22 -21.60 17.35
CA LEU A 31 0.81 -22.90 17.73
C LEU A 31 0.19 -23.51 18.99
N GLU A 32 -0.46 -22.69 19.83
CA GLU A 32 -1.10 -23.13 21.08
C GLU A 32 -2.52 -23.66 20.87
N LEU A 33 -3.08 -23.51 19.65
CA LEU A 33 -4.44 -23.93 19.33
C LEU A 33 -4.54 -25.42 18.98
N ASP A 34 -5.71 -25.99 19.22
CA ASP A 34 -6.00 -27.37 18.86
C ASP A 34 -5.87 -27.58 17.34
N GLY A 35 -5.17 -28.67 16.98
CA GLY A 35 -4.90 -29.04 15.59
C GLY A 35 -3.81 -28.21 14.91
N ALA A 36 -3.09 -27.35 15.64
CA ALA A 36 -2.03 -26.52 15.08
C ALA A 36 -0.89 -27.35 14.50
N THR A 37 -0.47 -26.99 13.29
CA THR A 37 0.78 -27.45 12.68
C THR A 37 1.53 -26.24 12.14
N PRO A 38 2.88 -26.29 12.04
CA PRO A 38 3.66 -25.20 11.47
C PRO A 38 3.16 -24.74 10.09
N PHE A 39 2.71 -25.70 9.26
CA PHE A 39 2.10 -25.42 7.96
C PHE A 39 0.81 -24.59 8.09
N LEU A 40 -0.13 -25.01 8.95
CA LEU A 40 -1.39 -24.28 9.13
C LEU A 40 -1.17 -22.88 9.72
N VAL A 41 -0.19 -22.72 10.61
CA VAL A 41 0.21 -21.40 11.13
C VAL A 41 0.72 -20.51 9.98
N GLY A 42 1.54 -21.03 9.07
CA GLY A 42 1.97 -20.32 7.87
C GLY A 42 0.78 -19.89 7.00
N VAL A 43 -0.18 -20.78 6.77
CA VAL A 43 -1.42 -20.49 6.04
C VAL A 43 -2.24 -19.39 6.72
N ILE A 44 -2.28 -19.32 8.04
CA ILE A 44 -3.03 -18.30 8.79
C ILE A 44 -2.34 -16.93 8.75
N VAL A 45 -1.01 -16.91 8.90
CA VAL A 45 -0.22 -15.68 8.81
C VAL A 45 -0.35 -15.10 7.40
N GLY A 46 -0.20 -15.93 6.37
CA GLY A 46 -0.25 -15.52 4.98
C GLY A 46 -1.66 -15.38 4.37
N GLY A 47 -2.62 -16.15 4.86
CA GLY A 47 -3.94 -16.30 4.24
C GLY A 47 -4.82 -15.05 4.32
N TYR A 48 -4.58 -14.19 5.31
CA TYR A 48 -5.11 -12.84 5.32
C TYR A 48 -4.69 -12.06 4.06
N ALA A 49 -3.38 -12.07 3.74
CA ALA A 49 -2.87 -11.38 2.55
C ALA A 49 -3.35 -12.05 1.26
N LEU A 50 -3.45 -13.38 1.24
CA LEU A 50 -3.95 -14.12 0.08
C LEU A 50 -5.41 -13.76 -0.24
N THR A 51 -6.30 -13.84 0.73
CA THR A 51 -7.71 -13.47 0.53
C THR A 51 -7.86 -11.98 0.22
N GLN A 52 -7.02 -11.14 0.84
CA GLN A 52 -6.98 -9.72 0.48
C GLN A 52 -6.58 -9.51 -0.98
N ALA A 53 -5.57 -10.23 -1.50
CA ALA A 53 -5.19 -10.15 -2.91
C ALA A 53 -6.35 -10.55 -3.82
N ILE A 54 -7.00 -11.69 -3.53
CA ILE A 54 -8.11 -12.22 -4.33
C ILE A 54 -9.28 -11.23 -4.39
N PHE A 55 -9.67 -10.64 -3.25
CA PHE A 55 -10.86 -9.79 -3.17
C PHE A 55 -10.61 -8.31 -3.46
N GLN A 56 -9.35 -7.85 -3.54
CA GLN A 56 -9.03 -6.43 -3.78
C GLN A 56 -9.60 -5.90 -5.10
N VAL A 57 -9.49 -6.69 -6.19
CA VAL A 57 -10.00 -6.32 -7.52
C VAL A 57 -11.53 -6.42 -7.59
N PRO A 58 -12.17 -7.53 -7.14
CA PRO A 58 -13.62 -7.61 -7.03
C PRO A 58 -14.24 -6.44 -6.26
N PHE A 59 -13.68 -6.06 -5.10
CA PHE A 59 -14.16 -4.92 -4.32
C PHE A 59 -14.01 -3.59 -5.07
N GLY A 60 -12.92 -3.41 -5.82
CA GLY A 60 -12.74 -2.28 -6.72
C GLY A 60 -13.91 -2.18 -7.72
N THR A 61 -14.15 -3.24 -8.49
CA THR A 61 -15.22 -3.28 -9.50
C THR A 61 -16.62 -3.15 -8.89
N MET A 62 -16.86 -3.75 -7.73
CA MET A 62 -18.11 -3.62 -7.00
C MET A 62 -18.34 -2.17 -6.62
N SER A 63 -17.32 -1.48 -6.12
CA SER A 63 -17.42 -0.08 -5.71
C SER A 63 -17.70 0.90 -6.84
N ASP A 64 -17.30 0.57 -8.08
CA ASP A 64 -17.67 1.35 -9.26
C ASP A 64 -19.16 1.16 -9.60
N LYS A 65 -19.74 -0.04 -9.36
CA LYS A 65 -21.14 -0.38 -9.68
C LYS A 65 -22.15 0.02 -8.63
N ILE A 66 -21.91 -0.34 -7.36
CA ILE A 66 -22.85 -0.08 -6.24
C ILE A 66 -22.50 1.18 -5.45
N GLY A 67 -21.36 1.81 -5.76
CA GLY A 67 -20.85 3.00 -5.09
C GLY A 67 -19.77 2.71 -4.04
N ARG A 68 -18.92 3.72 -3.80
CA ARG A 68 -17.77 3.65 -2.88
C ARG A 68 -18.18 3.38 -1.43
N LYS A 69 -19.10 4.19 -0.89
CA LYS A 69 -19.50 4.16 0.53
C LYS A 69 -20.17 2.82 0.95
N PRO A 70 -21.14 2.26 0.20
CA PRO A 70 -21.70 0.93 0.51
C PRO A 70 -20.66 -0.20 0.43
N THR A 71 -19.72 -0.12 -0.50
CA THR A 71 -18.68 -1.14 -0.63
C THR A 71 -17.69 -1.11 0.55
N ILE A 72 -17.28 0.09 1.00
CA ILE A 72 -16.45 0.22 2.20
C ILE A 72 -17.17 -0.35 3.42
N LEU A 73 -18.46 -0.06 3.58
CA LEU A 73 -19.27 -0.63 4.66
C LEU A 73 -19.25 -2.16 4.63
N PHE A 74 -19.56 -2.76 3.47
CA PHE A 74 -19.59 -4.21 3.34
C PHE A 74 -18.24 -4.84 3.71
N GLY A 75 -17.13 -4.27 3.23
CA GLY A 75 -15.80 -4.77 3.57
C GLY A 75 -15.45 -4.62 5.05
N LEU A 76 -15.87 -3.52 5.70
CA LEU A 76 -15.70 -3.34 7.15
C LEU A 76 -16.55 -4.33 7.97
N LEU A 77 -17.75 -4.67 7.51
CA LEU A 77 -18.60 -5.69 8.15
C LEU A 77 -18.00 -7.09 8.03
N VAL A 78 -17.51 -7.46 6.84
CA VAL A 78 -16.82 -8.74 6.62
C VAL A 78 -15.58 -8.82 7.51
N PHE A 79 -14.80 -7.74 7.60
CA PHE A 79 -13.65 -7.65 8.49
C PHE A 79 -14.06 -7.79 9.96
N LEU A 80 -15.10 -7.09 10.41
CA LEU A 80 -15.65 -7.16 11.77
C LEU A 80 -16.05 -8.58 12.15
N VAL A 81 -16.80 -9.27 11.28
CA VAL A 81 -17.22 -10.66 11.51
C VAL A 81 -16.01 -11.57 11.64
N GLY A 82 -15.02 -11.44 10.74
CA GLY A 82 -13.77 -12.19 10.83
C GLY A 82 -12.99 -11.92 12.12
N SER A 83 -12.97 -10.67 12.62
CA SER A 83 -12.33 -10.32 13.88
C SER A 83 -13.02 -10.94 15.09
N ILE A 84 -14.36 -10.91 15.14
CA ILE A 84 -15.13 -11.57 16.21
C ILE A 84 -14.86 -13.07 16.20
N MET A 85 -14.84 -13.69 15.02
CA MET A 85 -14.60 -15.13 14.90
C MET A 85 -13.19 -15.54 15.36
N CYS A 86 -12.17 -14.73 15.05
CA CYS A 86 -10.82 -14.94 15.58
C CYS A 86 -10.73 -14.70 17.10
N ALA A 87 -11.54 -13.81 17.68
CA ALA A 87 -11.54 -13.58 19.11
C ALA A 87 -12.02 -14.80 19.90
N TYR A 88 -12.96 -15.56 19.34
CA TYR A 88 -13.53 -16.75 19.98
C TYR A 88 -13.02 -18.07 19.40
N SER A 89 -11.92 -18.06 18.63
CA SER A 89 -11.36 -19.30 18.08
C SER A 89 -10.69 -20.15 19.16
N THR A 90 -11.13 -21.40 19.29
CA THR A 90 -10.51 -22.42 20.15
C THR A 90 -9.61 -23.40 19.39
N ASP A 91 -9.77 -23.46 18.06
CA ASP A 91 -9.01 -24.32 17.16
C ASP A 91 -8.40 -23.54 15.99
N ILE A 92 -7.40 -24.13 15.36
CA ILE A 92 -6.64 -23.52 14.26
C ILE A 92 -7.52 -23.22 13.02
N TYR A 93 -8.57 -24.01 12.76
CA TYR A 93 -9.41 -23.86 11.58
C TYR A 93 -10.39 -22.71 11.73
N THR A 94 -10.99 -22.55 12.92
CA THR A 94 -11.82 -21.38 13.23
C THR A 94 -11.00 -20.09 13.12
N LEU A 95 -9.77 -20.08 13.65
CA LEU A 95 -8.86 -18.94 13.49
C LEU A 95 -8.57 -18.65 12.00
N MET A 96 -8.33 -19.70 11.21
CA MET A 96 -8.04 -19.59 9.78
C MET A 96 -9.19 -18.96 9.00
N ILE A 97 -10.41 -19.46 9.16
CA ILE A 97 -11.60 -18.90 8.48
C ILE A 97 -11.77 -17.43 8.89
N GLY A 98 -11.55 -17.09 10.16
CA GLY A 98 -11.68 -15.71 10.63
C GLY A 98 -10.65 -14.78 9.99
N ARG A 99 -9.40 -15.27 9.82
CA ARG A 99 -8.33 -14.53 9.13
C ARG A 99 -8.60 -14.36 7.64
N PHE A 100 -9.19 -15.36 7.00
CA PHE A 100 -9.60 -15.29 5.60
C PHE A 100 -10.73 -14.28 5.40
N LEU A 101 -11.70 -14.23 6.32
CA LEU A 101 -12.75 -13.21 6.32
C LEU A 101 -12.16 -11.81 6.53
N GLN A 102 -11.26 -11.62 7.49
CA GLN A 102 -10.57 -10.34 7.68
C GLN A 102 -9.86 -9.87 6.40
N GLY A 103 -9.16 -10.77 5.71
CA GLY A 103 -8.50 -10.42 4.45
C GLY A 103 -9.48 -10.10 3.32
N ALA A 104 -10.56 -10.87 3.20
CA ALA A 104 -11.60 -10.71 2.19
C ALA A 104 -12.34 -9.35 2.24
N GLY A 105 -12.38 -8.70 3.41
CA GLY A 105 -12.86 -7.31 3.58
C GLY A 105 -11.94 -6.24 2.97
N ALA A 106 -11.62 -6.39 1.67
CA ALA A 106 -10.54 -5.69 0.97
C ALA A 106 -10.90 -4.26 0.53
N ILE A 107 -11.08 -3.34 1.49
CA ILE A 107 -11.52 -1.95 1.22
C ILE A 107 -10.41 -1.02 0.68
N GLY A 108 -9.16 -1.47 0.61
CA GLY A 108 -8.00 -0.60 0.37
C GLY A 108 -8.10 0.19 -0.94
N SER A 109 -8.32 -0.51 -2.06
CA SER A 109 -8.46 0.07 -3.40
C SER A 109 -9.64 1.05 -3.47
N VAL A 110 -10.74 0.71 -2.81
CA VAL A 110 -11.98 1.50 -2.79
C VAL A 110 -11.78 2.81 -2.03
N VAL A 111 -11.11 2.77 -0.88
CA VAL A 111 -10.79 3.99 -0.11
C VAL A 111 -9.81 4.85 -0.88
N THR A 112 -8.77 4.27 -1.49
CA THR A 112 -7.81 5.03 -2.32
C THR A 112 -8.51 5.70 -3.50
N ALA A 113 -9.39 4.99 -4.20
CA ALA A 113 -10.19 5.56 -5.28
C ALA A 113 -11.08 6.71 -4.76
N MET A 114 -11.76 6.52 -3.64
CA MET A 114 -12.61 7.57 -3.05
C MET A 114 -11.82 8.81 -2.60
N ILE A 115 -10.58 8.65 -2.11
CA ILE A 115 -9.70 9.78 -1.82
C ILE A 115 -9.37 10.53 -3.12
N ALA A 116 -9.05 9.80 -4.20
CA ALA A 116 -8.75 10.38 -5.50
C ALA A 116 -9.97 11.11 -6.13
N ASP A 117 -11.18 10.60 -5.89
CA ASP A 117 -12.45 11.19 -6.35
C ASP A 117 -12.78 12.50 -5.59
N LEU A 118 -12.32 12.67 -4.34
CA LEU A 118 -12.67 13.80 -3.47
C LEU A 118 -11.70 14.98 -3.52
N VAL A 119 -10.51 14.79 -4.09
CA VAL A 119 -9.46 15.79 -4.15
C VAL A 119 -9.10 16.13 -5.58
N GLU A 120 -8.76 17.40 -5.81
CA GLU A 120 -8.26 17.89 -7.09
C GLU A 120 -6.99 17.14 -7.50
N GLU A 121 -6.81 16.94 -8.80
CA GLU A 121 -5.72 16.13 -9.35
C GLU A 121 -4.34 16.59 -8.90
N GLU A 122 -4.13 17.91 -8.82
CA GLU A 122 -2.88 18.54 -8.37
C GLU A 122 -2.53 18.20 -6.91
N THR A 123 -3.54 17.98 -6.07
CA THR A 123 -3.37 17.72 -4.64
C THR A 123 -3.46 16.23 -4.29
N ARG A 124 -3.75 15.35 -5.27
CA ARG A 124 -3.84 13.90 -5.07
C ARG A 124 -2.56 13.31 -4.49
N GLY A 125 -1.38 13.69 -5.00
CA GLY A 125 -0.11 13.17 -4.47
C GLY A 125 0.07 13.48 -2.97
N LYS A 126 -0.34 14.69 -2.54
CA LYS A 126 -0.36 15.05 -1.11
C LYS A 126 -1.39 14.25 -0.33
N ALA A 127 -2.57 14.00 -0.90
CA ALA A 127 -3.59 13.17 -0.28
C ALA A 127 -3.12 11.71 -0.09
N MET A 128 -2.45 11.14 -1.08
CA MET A 128 -1.87 9.80 -1.01
C MET A 128 -0.71 9.72 -0.02
N ALA A 129 0.11 10.77 0.08
CA ALA A 129 1.13 10.86 1.13
C ALA A 129 0.53 10.89 2.54
N ILE A 130 -0.58 11.64 2.75
CA ILE A 130 -1.31 11.62 4.03
C ILE A 130 -1.86 10.22 4.32
N MET A 131 -2.48 9.57 3.33
CA MET A 131 -2.97 8.19 3.45
C MET A 131 -1.85 7.22 3.85
N GLY A 132 -0.71 7.26 3.15
CA GLY A 132 0.46 6.44 3.47
C GLY A 132 1.02 6.72 4.86
N GLY A 133 1.04 7.99 5.29
CA GLY A 133 1.44 8.38 6.65
C GLY A 133 0.55 7.78 7.74
N PHE A 134 -0.77 7.70 7.52
CA PHE A 134 -1.70 7.03 8.43
C PHE A 134 -1.46 5.52 8.48
N ILE A 135 -1.17 4.87 7.35
CA ILE A 135 -0.80 3.45 7.34
C ILE A 135 0.51 3.24 8.12
N ALA A 136 1.54 4.06 7.87
CA ALA A 136 2.81 3.99 8.60
C ALA A 136 2.64 4.24 10.11
N LEU A 137 1.79 5.19 10.51
CA LEU A 137 1.47 5.45 11.91
C LEU A 137 0.71 4.28 12.56
N SER A 138 -0.23 3.66 11.85
CA SER A 138 -0.95 2.48 12.36
C SER A 138 0.00 1.31 12.60
N PHE A 139 0.93 1.11 11.67
CA PHE A 139 1.98 0.11 11.77
C PHE A 139 2.89 0.39 12.98
N ALA A 140 3.31 1.65 13.13
CA ALA A 140 4.15 2.09 14.23
C ALA A 140 3.53 1.80 15.61
N LEU A 141 2.29 2.23 15.80
CA LEU A 141 1.55 2.01 17.05
C LEU A 141 1.31 0.52 17.30
N ALA A 142 0.97 -0.24 16.26
CA ALA A 142 0.73 -1.66 16.37
C ALA A 142 1.96 -2.46 16.84
N MET A 143 3.15 -2.16 16.32
CA MET A 143 4.37 -2.88 16.71
C MET A 143 4.75 -2.64 18.17
N GLY A 144 4.47 -1.45 18.71
CA GLY A 144 4.69 -1.14 20.13
C GLY A 144 3.62 -1.74 21.04
N LEU A 145 2.34 -1.62 20.66
CA LEU A 145 1.21 -2.03 21.50
C LEU A 145 0.88 -3.52 21.41
N GLY A 146 1.06 -4.15 20.25
CA GLY A 146 0.64 -5.53 19.97
C GLY A 146 1.22 -6.54 20.97
N PRO A 147 2.56 -6.63 21.13
CA PRO A 147 3.18 -7.54 22.08
C PRO A 147 2.78 -7.28 23.54
N VAL A 148 2.62 -6.01 23.94
CA VAL A 148 2.22 -5.62 25.31
C VAL A 148 0.78 -6.03 25.60
N LEU A 149 -0.14 -5.79 24.65
CA LEU A 149 -1.53 -6.18 24.79
C LEU A 149 -1.69 -7.70 24.80
N ALA A 150 -0.90 -8.41 23.98
CA ALA A 150 -0.95 -9.87 23.91
C ALA A 150 -0.48 -10.51 25.22
N SER A 151 0.60 -10.00 25.81
CA SER A 151 1.17 -10.58 27.04
C SER A 151 0.31 -10.34 28.27
N GLN A 152 -0.39 -9.20 28.35
CA GLN A 152 -1.21 -8.85 29.51
C GLN A 152 -2.66 -9.36 29.41
N PHE A 153 -3.25 -9.33 28.21
CA PHE A 153 -4.68 -9.58 28.02
C PHE A 153 -4.99 -10.75 27.06
N GLY A 154 -3.96 -11.39 26.50
CA GLY A 154 -4.11 -12.50 25.57
C GLY A 154 -4.52 -12.09 24.15
N MET A 155 -4.46 -13.05 23.23
CA MET A 155 -4.70 -12.81 21.80
C MET A 155 -6.17 -12.53 21.48
N SER A 156 -7.10 -13.17 22.19
CA SER A 156 -8.54 -12.94 22.04
C SER A 156 -8.90 -11.45 22.18
N THR A 157 -8.30 -10.78 23.18
CA THR A 157 -8.51 -9.35 23.43
C THR A 157 -8.05 -8.48 22.26
N ILE A 158 -6.93 -8.82 21.61
CA ILE A 158 -6.45 -8.08 20.43
C ILE A 158 -7.46 -8.19 19.27
N PHE A 159 -8.04 -9.36 19.06
CA PHE A 159 -9.08 -9.54 18.04
C PHE A 159 -10.37 -8.78 18.39
N LEU A 160 -10.77 -8.73 19.67
CA LEU A 160 -11.88 -7.89 20.12
C LEU A 160 -11.60 -6.40 19.94
N ILE A 161 -10.40 -5.93 20.27
CA ILE A 161 -9.98 -4.54 19.99
C ILE A 161 -10.09 -4.27 18.48
N THR A 162 -9.62 -5.20 17.65
CA THR A 162 -9.72 -5.08 16.19
C THR A 162 -11.16 -4.99 15.71
N ALA A 163 -12.08 -5.76 16.32
CA ALA A 163 -13.51 -5.68 16.07
C ALA A 163 -14.07 -4.30 16.43
N VAL A 164 -13.72 -3.76 17.61
CA VAL A 164 -14.12 -2.42 18.05
C VAL A 164 -13.58 -1.33 17.10
N LEU A 165 -12.33 -1.45 16.65
CA LEU A 165 -11.74 -0.52 15.68
C LEU A 165 -12.51 -0.53 14.35
N ALA A 166 -13.00 -1.70 13.91
CA ALA A 166 -13.84 -1.80 12.71
C ALA A 166 -15.19 -1.10 12.90
N VAL A 167 -15.83 -1.23 14.07
CA VAL A 167 -17.07 -0.50 14.40
C VAL A 167 -16.81 1.02 14.40
N ILE A 168 -15.71 1.48 14.99
CA ILE A 168 -15.32 2.90 14.95
C ILE A 168 -15.12 3.36 13.52
N ALA A 169 -14.49 2.56 12.65
CA ALA A 169 -14.31 2.89 11.24
C ALA A 169 -15.65 3.02 10.50
N ILE A 170 -16.64 2.17 10.81
CA ILE A 170 -18.00 2.27 10.28
C ILE A 170 -18.67 3.57 10.76
N ILE A 171 -18.52 3.94 12.04
CA ILE A 171 -19.05 5.21 12.57
C ILE A 171 -18.42 6.40 11.84
N VAL A 172 -17.10 6.40 11.64
CA VAL A 172 -16.39 7.46 10.89
C VAL A 172 -16.88 7.53 9.43
N LEU A 173 -17.11 6.38 8.78
CA LEU A 173 -17.65 6.30 7.44
C LEU A 173 -19.00 7.03 7.31
N PHE A 174 -19.91 6.85 8.28
CA PHE A 174 -21.22 7.49 8.20
C PHE A 174 -21.23 8.95 8.67
N THR A 175 -20.44 9.28 9.69
CA THR A 175 -20.48 10.61 10.34
C THR A 175 -19.56 11.65 9.72
N LYS A 176 -18.43 11.24 9.12
CA LYS A 176 -17.38 12.18 8.67
C LYS A 176 -17.02 12.06 7.20
N VAL A 177 -17.22 10.90 6.56
CA VAL A 177 -16.89 10.74 5.14
C VAL A 177 -17.97 11.41 4.27
N PRO A 178 -17.60 12.43 3.47
CA PRO A 178 -18.54 13.12 2.58
C PRO A 178 -19.02 12.18 1.48
N THR A 179 -20.26 12.37 1.03
CA THR A 179 -20.78 11.66 -0.14
C THR A 179 -19.98 12.11 -1.36
N PRO A 180 -19.38 11.19 -2.14
CA PRO A 180 -18.60 11.58 -3.31
C PRO A 180 -19.52 12.19 -4.39
N PRO A 181 -19.05 13.17 -5.16
CA PRO A 181 -19.79 13.68 -6.31
C PRO A 181 -20.05 12.54 -7.31
N LYS A 182 -21.22 12.55 -7.96
CA LYS A 182 -21.55 11.59 -9.01
C LYS A 182 -20.80 11.98 -10.28
N ILE A 183 -19.55 11.56 -10.39
CA ILE A 183 -18.78 11.74 -11.62
C ILE A 183 -19.16 10.59 -12.55
N LYS A 184 -20.01 10.86 -13.54
CA LYS A 184 -20.21 9.95 -14.67
C LYS A 184 -19.15 10.26 -15.71
N HIS A 185 -18.22 9.35 -15.90
CA HIS A 185 -17.33 9.41 -17.05
C HIS A 185 -18.06 8.84 -18.26
N ILE A 186 -18.20 9.64 -19.32
CA ILE A 186 -18.69 9.17 -20.62
C ILE A 186 -17.48 8.55 -21.34
N TYR A 187 -17.57 7.26 -21.65
CA TYR A 187 -16.48 6.50 -22.28
C TYR A 187 -16.77 6.29 -23.77
N HIS A 188 -15.72 6.36 -24.59
CA HIS A 188 -15.78 6.03 -26.02
C HIS A 188 -15.32 4.59 -26.34
N GLU A 189 -14.66 3.86 -25.41
CA GLU A 189 -14.23 2.47 -25.65
C GLU A 189 -14.20 1.58 -24.38
N ASP A 190 -14.46 0.27 -24.57
CA ASP A 190 -14.31 -0.81 -23.58
C ASP A 190 -12.81 -1.12 -23.33
N ALA A 191 -12.11 -0.26 -22.60
CA ALA A 191 -10.72 -0.55 -22.22
C ALA A 191 -10.65 -1.80 -21.32
N LYS A 192 -9.92 -2.84 -21.76
CA LYS A 192 -9.80 -4.08 -20.98
C LYS A 192 -8.89 -3.82 -19.78
N THR A 193 -9.30 -4.26 -18.59
CA THR A 193 -8.55 -4.09 -17.33
C THR A 193 -7.11 -4.62 -17.40
N LEU A 194 -6.84 -5.60 -18.26
CA LEU A 194 -5.50 -6.17 -18.50
C LEU A 194 -4.58 -5.28 -19.35
N ASP A 195 -5.10 -4.29 -20.08
CA ASP A 195 -4.27 -3.39 -20.90
C ASP A 195 -3.35 -2.51 -20.03
N ILE A 196 -3.66 -2.38 -18.74
CA ILE A 196 -2.79 -1.76 -17.72
C ILE A 196 -1.42 -2.43 -17.65
N LEU A 197 -1.34 -3.74 -17.89
CA LEU A 197 -0.07 -4.48 -17.87
C LEU A 197 0.78 -4.24 -19.12
N LYS A 198 0.19 -3.68 -20.19
CA LYS A 198 0.92 -3.31 -21.42
C LYS A 198 1.57 -1.93 -21.31
N ASP A 199 1.07 -1.08 -20.43
CA ASP A 199 1.69 0.22 -20.15
C ASP A 199 2.99 0.01 -19.34
N ASN A 200 4.11 0.40 -19.93
CA ASN A 200 5.43 0.22 -19.33
C ASN A 200 5.56 0.93 -17.97
N ASN A 201 4.98 2.12 -17.80
CA ASN A 201 5.08 2.86 -16.54
C ASN A 201 4.24 2.20 -15.44
N LEU A 202 3.03 1.74 -15.77
CA LEU A 202 2.18 1.04 -14.82
C LEU A 202 2.75 -0.32 -14.43
N LEU A 203 3.26 -1.09 -15.39
CA LEU A 203 3.94 -2.36 -15.11
C LEU A 203 5.15 -2.15 -14.19
N ASN A 204 5.97 -1.13 -14.45
CA ASN A 204 7.10 -0.79 -13.59
C ASN A 204 6.65 -0.48 -12.15
N MET A 205 5.54 0.25 -11.98
CA MET A 205 5.01 0.55 -10.65
C MET A 205 4.42 -0.67 -9.95
N ILE A 206 3.77 -1.57 -10.69
CA ILE A 206 3.27 -2.84 -10.15
C ILE A 206 4.45 -3.69 -9.65
N ILE A 207 5.52 -3.83 -10.44
CA ILE A 207 6.74 -4.56 -10.04
C ILE A 207 7.37 -3.94 -8.78
N ILE A 208 7.52 -2.61 -8.76
CA ILE A 208 8.09 -1.88 -7.62
C ILE A 208 7.26 -2.09 -6.34
N ASN A 209 5.92 -1.98 -6.41
CA ASN A 209 5.03 -2.22 -5.28
C ASN A 209 5.11 -3.69 -4.81
N THR A 210 5.14 -4.63 -5.76
CA THR A 210 5.18 -6.07 -5.50
C THR A 210 6.47 -6.46 -4.77
N LEU A 211 7.63 -6.04 -5.28
CA LEU A 211 8.92 -6.36 -4.68
C LEU A 211 9.09 -5.70 -3.31
N GLN A 212 8.67 -4.43 -3.16
CA GLN A 212 8.68 -3.76 -1.87
C GLN A 212 7.91 -4.53 -0.79
N LYS A 213 6.68 -4.98 -1.11
CA LYS A 213 5.79 -5.67 -0.17
C LYS A 213 6.22 -7.11 0.12
N GLY A 214 6.83 -7.76 -0.87
CA GLY A 214 7.52 -9.05 -0.68
C GLY A 214 8.71 -8.90 0.28
N LEU A 215 9.64 -7.98 -0.01
CA LEU A 215 10.82 -7.75 0.82
C LEU A 215 10.48 -7.29 2.24
N MET A 216 9.41 -6.50 2.41
CA MET A 216 8.83 -6.20 3.72
C MET A 216 8.55 -7.49 4.48
N THR A 217 7.73 -8.37 3.93
CA THR A 217 7.34 -9.58 4.67
C THR A 217 8.52 -10.49 4.96
N VAL A 218 9.47 -10.59 4.04
CA VAL A 218 10.75 -11.27 4.25
C VAL A 218 11.47 -10.68 5.48
N ALA A 219 11.74 -9.37 5.50
CA ALA A 219 12.42 -8.72 6.62
C ALA A 219 11.68 -8.95 7.96
N PHE A 220 10.35 -8.86 7.95
CA PHE A 220 9.52 -9.05 9.13
C PHE A 220 9.56 -10.48 9.70
N VAL A 221 9.71 -11.48 8.84
CA VAL A 221 9.91 -12.87 9.28
C VAL A 221 11.33 -13.05 9.81
N LEU A 222 12.34 -12.50 9.14
CA LEU A 222 13.75 -12.74 9.45
C LEU A 222 14.23 -12.02 10.72
N ILE A 223 13.92 -10.72 10.87
CA ILE A 223 14.44 -9.88 11.96
C ILE A 223 14.23 -10.50 13.35
N PRO A 224 13.00 -10.91 13.76
CA PRO A 224 12.79 -11.46 15.08
C PRO A 224 13.42 -12.85 15.24
N ILE A 225 13.45 -13.68 14.19
CA ILE A 225 14.06 -15.01 14.22
C ILE A 225 15.56 -14.91 14.42
N ILE A 226 16.23 -14.05 13.65
CA ILE A 226 17.69 -13.90 13.70
C ILE A 226 18.14 -13.31 15.04
N LEU A 227 17.43 -12.30 15.57
CA LEU A 227 17.83 -11.66 16.83
C LEU A 227 17.61 -12.53 18.06
N THR A 228 16.58 -13.39 18.07
CA THR A 228 16.20 -14.14 19.27
C THR A 228 16.79 -15.55 19.34
N LYS A 229 17.17 -16.16 18.22
CA LYS A 229 17.73 -17.51 18.21
C LYS A 229 19.27 -17.50 18.31
N PRO A 230 19.85 -18.14 19.35
CA PRO A 230 21.31 -18.23 19.55
C PRO A 230 22.08 -18.79 18.34
N GLU A 231 21.44 -19.67 17.56
CA GLU A 231 22.00 -20.28 16.34
C GLU A 231 22.47 -19.25 15.31
N TYR A 232 21.89 -18.03 15.31
CA TYR A 232 22.28 -16.96 14.40
C TYR A 232 23.23 -15.94 15.03
N GLY A 233 23.81 -16.23 16.20
CA GLY A 233 24.82 -15.39 16.86
C GLY A 233 24.26 -14.24 17.71
N PHE A 234 22.94 -14.22 17.93
CA PHE A 234 22.27 -13.28 18.82
C PHE A 234 21.37 -14.05 19.79
N SER A 235 21.22 -13.52 20.99
CA SER A 235 20.43 -14.15 22.05
C SER A 235 19.52 -13.13 22.72
N TRP A 236 18.85 -12.30 21.91
CA TRP A 236 17.92 -11.32 22.45
C TRP A 236 16.69 -12.00 23.01
N GLU A 237 16.14 -11.45 24.08
CA GLU A 237 14.81 -11.81 24.51
C GLU A 237 13.76 -11.23 23.56
N LYS A 238 12.57 -11.85 23.48
CA LYS A 238 11.45 -11.29 22.71
C LYS A 238 11.06 -9.89 23.20
N SER A 239 11.28 -9.63 24.49
CA SER A 239 11.10 -8.34 25.17
C SER A 239 12.08 -7.26 24.70
N GLU A 240 13.16 -7.61 24.02
CA GLU A 240 14.23 -6.70 23.59
C GLU A 240 14.06 -6.20 22.14
N LEU A 241 13.20 -6.84 21.36
CA LEU A 241 12.98 -6.53 19.93
C LEU A 241 12.55 -5.08 19.67
N TRP A 242 11.93 -4.40 20.64
CA TRP A 242 11.57 -2.99 20.51
C TRP A 242 12.81 -2.10 20.29
N MET A 243 13.99 -2.51 20.78
CA MET A 243 15.24 -1.77 20.58
C MET A 243 15.67 -1.73 19.11
N ALA A 244 15.25 -2.69 18.28
CA ALA A 244 15.46 -2.66 16.84
C ALA A 244 14.33 -1.89 16.12
N TYR A 245 13.07 -2.18 16.46
CA TYR A 245 11.92 -1.63 15.73
C TYR A 245 11.64 -0.16 16.01
N VAL A 246 11.77 0.31 17.27
CA VAL A 246 11.42 1.69 17.62
C VAL A 246 12.34 2.72 16.94
N PRO A 247 13.68 2.59 16.97
CA PRO A 247 14.55 3.51 16.25
C PRO A 247 14.33 3.46 14.74
N ALA A 248 14.13 2.25 14.18
CA ALA A 248 13.90 2.06 12.76
C ALA A 248 12.59 2.73 12.29
N MET A 249 11.54 2.59 13.08
CA MET A 249 10.23 3.21 12.84
C MET A 249 10.30 4.74 12.89
N ILE A 250 10.97 5.32 13.91
CA ILE A 250 11.14 6.77 14.02
C ILE A 250 11.93 7.30 12.81
N ALA A 251 13.06 6.67 12.47
CA ALA A 251 13.87 7.07 11.33
C ALA A 251 13.09 6.94 10.01
N GLY A 252 12.32 5.86 9.84
CA GLY A 252 11.46 5.65 8.68
C GLY A 252 10.40 6.74 8.51
N LEU A 253 9.67 7.08 9.58
CA LEU A 253 8.67 8.15 9.57
C LEU A 253 9.29 9.51 9.24
N VAL A 254 10.46 9.83 9.82
CA VAL A 254 11.18 11.07 9.50
C VAL A 254 11.60 11.11 8.03
N ALA A 255 12.04 9.98 7.47
CA ALA A 255 12.46 9.90 6.07
C ALA A 255 11.32 10.10 5.05
N MET A 256 10.06 9.89 5.45
CA MET A 256 8.90 10.15 4.59
C MET A 256 8.80 11.62 4.16
N GLY A 257 9.11 12.56 5.05
CA GLY A 257 9.01 13.99 4.79
C GLY A 257 9.89 14.44 3.62
N PRO A 258 11.21 14.23 3.69
CA PRO A 258 12.12 14.47 2.58
C PRO A 258 11.70 13.72 1.30
N ALA A 259 11.36 12.44 1.39
CA ALA A 259 10.93 11.66 0.23
C ALA A 259 9.70 12.25 -0.47
N ALA A 260 8.72 12.74 0.29
CA ALA A 260 7.56 13.43 -0.28
C ALA A 260 7.96 14.75 -0.94
N VAL A 261 8.86 15.54 -0.35
CA VAL A 261 9.32 16.80 -0.96
C VAL A 261 10.07 16.56 -2.26
N PHE A 262 11.02 15.63 -2.29
CA PHE A 262 11.80 15.36 -3.49
C PHE A 262 10.99 14.59 -4.56
N GLY A 263 10.26 13.56 -4.15
CA GLY A 263 9.44 12.74 -5.04
C GLY A 263 8.25 13.48 -5.63
N GLU A 264 7.48 14.23 -4.82
CA GLU A 264 6.30 14.95 -5.30
C GLU A 264 6.61 16.37 -5.77
N LYS A 265 7.18 17.21 -4.90
CA LYS A 265 7.32 18.66 -5.18
C LYS A 265 8.40 18.92 -6.22
N LYS A 266 9.52 18.20 -6.17
CA LYS A 266 10.60 18.32 -7.16
C LYS A 266 10.44 17.38 -8.37
N ASN A 267 9.42 16.52 -8.38
CA ASN A 267 9.12 15.57 -9.46
C ASN A 267 10.32 14.69 -9.86
N ILE A 268 11.04 14.18 -8.86
CA ILE A 268 12.15 13.22 -9.05
C ILE A 268 11.90 11.87 -8.34
N PRO A 269 10.72 11.24 -8.52
CA PRO A 269 10.38 9.99 -7.83
C PRO A 269 11.30 8.82 -8.22
N LYS A 270 11.78 8.74 -9.48
CA LYS A 270 12.72 7.70 -9.93
C LYS A 270 13.98 7.67 -9.06
N GLN A 271 14.55 8.84 -8.77
CA GLN A 271 15.75 8.97 -7.97
C GLN A 271 15.51 8.49 -6.53
N ILE A 272 14.35 8.78 -5.95
CA ILE A 272 13.98 8.30 -4.61
C ILE A 272 13.78 6.79 -4.59
N PHE A 273 13.19 6.21 -5.64
CA PHE A 273 13.06 4.75 -5.76
C PHE A 273 14.43 4.07 -5.89
N ILE A 274 15.33 4.57 -6.75
CA ILE A 274 16.68 4.04 -6.89
C ILE A 274 17.43 4.09 -5.55
N LEU A 275 17.38 5.22 -4.85
CA LEU A 275 17.98 5.36 -3.52
C LEU A 275 17.39 4.35 -2.52
N SER A 276 16.07 4.19 -2.50
CA SER A 276 15.39 3.24 -1.60
C SER A 276 15.80 1.79 -1.89
N ILE A 277 15.93 1.40 -3.17
CA ILE A 277 16.36 0.07 -3.58
C ILE A 277 17.81 -0.20 -3.16
N ILE A 278 18.71 0.79 -3.29
CA ILE A 278 20.10 0.68 -2.80
C ILE A 278 20.12 0.52 -1.28
N LEU A 279 19.29 1.27 -0.55
CA LEU A 279 19.18 1.14 0.91
C LEU A 279 18.66 -0.24 1.33
N PHE A 280 17.70 -0.82 0.59
CA PHE A 280 17.28 -2.21 0.81
C PHE A 280 18.44 -3.20 0.61
N LEU A 281 19.23 -3.05 -0.45
CA LEU A 281 20.39 -3.91 -0.71
C LEU A 281 21.38 -3.87 0.46
N ILE A 282 21.78 -2.67 0.87
CA ILE A 282 22.71 -2.45 1.98
C ILE A 282 22.15 -3.04 3.28
N SER A 283 20.86 -2.82 3.54
CA SER A 283 20.18 -3.33 4.73
C SER A 283 20.24 -4.86 4.82
N PHE A 284 19.87 -5.58 3.76
CA PHE A 284 19.90 -7.06 3.77
C PHE A 284 21.32 -7.61 3.87
N LEU A 285 22.31 -6.99 3.21
CA LEU A 285 23.71 -7.37 3.36
C LEU A 285 24.21 -7.18 4.80
N ILE A 286 23.89 -6.04 5.43
CA ILE A 286 24.25 -5.80 6.84
C ILE A 286 23.62 -6.86 7.74
N MET A 287 22.31 -7.11 7.61
CA MET A 287 21.60 -8.10 8.43
C MET A 287 22.10 -9.53 8.21
N GLY A 288 22.55 -9.87 7.01
CA GLY A 288 23.07 -11.22 6.69
C GLY A 288 24.44 -11.53 7.26
N PHE A 289 25.35 -10.55 7.29
CA PHE A 289 26.77 -10.79 7.59
C PHE A 289 27.25 -10.27 8.94
N THR A 290 26.54 -9.34 9.56
CA THR A 290 26.99 -8.74 10.82
C THR A 290 26.98 -9.74 12.00
N THR A 291 27.97 -9.63 12.88
CA THR A 291 28.00 -10.31 14.19
C THR A 291 27.65 -9.38 15.34
N SER A 292 27.58 -8.06 15.09
CA SER A 292 27.23 -7.06 16.09
C SER A 292 25.75 -6.74 16.05
N SER A 293 25.09 -6.82 17.21
CA SER A 293 23.67 -6.52 17.37
C SER A 293 23.35 -5.06 17.05
N VAL A 294 24.24 -4.14 17.41
CA VAL A 294 24.11 -2.71 17.09
C VAL A 294 24.13 -2.48 15.58
N ILE A 295 25.06 -3.12 14.88
CA ILE A 295 25.16 -3.01 13.41
C ILE A 295 23.94 -3.68 12.75
N PHE A 296 23.41 -4.76 13.32
CA PHE A 296 22.17 -5.37 12.86
C PHE A 296 21.00 -4.38 12.96
N VAL A 297 20.86 -3.68 14.08
CA VAL A 297 19.85 -2.62 14.25
C VAL A 297 20.01 -1.50 13.23
N VAL A 298 21.24 -1.10 12.89
CA VAL A 298 21.47 -0.14 11.80
C VAL A 298 20.93 -0.68 10.47
N GLY A 299 21.14 -1.97 10.18
CA GLY A 299 20.52 -2.64 9.02
C GLY A 299 19.00 -2.54 9.02
N VAL A 300 18.35 -2.78 10.17
CA VAL A 300 16.89 -2.65 10.34
C VAL A 300 16.42 -1.20 10.14
N VAL A 301 17.17 -0.22 10.67
CA VAL A 301 16.87 1.21 10.47
C VAL A 301 16.90 1.58 9.00
N LEU A 302 17.93 1.15 8.26
CA LEU A 302 18.03 1.39 6.81
C LEU A 302 16.89 0.75 6.03
N PHE A 303 16.45 -0.45 6.44
CA PHE A 303 15.28 -1.12 5.86
C PHE A 303 14.02 -0.24 5.97
N PHE A 304 13.75 0.25 7.17
CA PHE A 304 12.56 1.06 7.44
C PHE A 304 12.60 2.41 6.74
N VAL A 305 13.78 3.03 6.66
CA VAL A 305 13.99 4.26 5.88
C VAL A 305 13.66 4.01 4.41
N ALA A 306 14.24 2.97 3.80
CA ALA A 306 13.95 2.59 2.41
C ALA A 306 12.45 2.36 2.17
N PHE A 307 11.82 1.56 3.03
CA PHE A 307 10.40 1.22 2.90
C PHE A 307 9.49 2.45 3.02
N ASN A 308 9.68 3.28 4.05
CA ASN A 308 8.82 4.43 4.30
C ASN A 308 9.03 5.56 3.29
N MET A 309 10.23 5.69 2.71
CA MET A 309 10.47 6.61 1.58
C MET A 309 9.71 6.18 0.33
N MET A 310 9.65 4.87 0.06
CA MET A 310 9.03 4.32 -1.15
C MET A 310 7.51 4.26 -1.08
N GLU A 311 6.95 3.80 0.04
CA GLU A 311 5.51 3.49 0.20
C GLU A 311 4.54 4.58 -0.29
N PRO A 312 4.62 5.84 0.18
CA PRO A 312 3.68 6.87 -0.24
C PRO A 312 3.84 7.24 -1.72
N LEU A 313 5.08 7.20 -2.24
CA LEU A 313 5.39 7.55 -3.62
C LEU A 313 4.88 6.49 -4.59
N VAL A 314 4.97 5.20 -4.25
CA VAL A 314 4.43 4.11 -5.08
C VAL A 314 2.93 4.30 -5.32
N GLN A 315 2.15 4.53 -4.26
CA GLN A 315 0.71 4.73 -4.37
C GLN A 315 0.36 5.98 -5.18
N SER A 316 1.10 7.08 -4.98
CA SER A 316 0.92 8.31 -5.74
C SER A 316 1.27 8.14 -7.23
N MET A 317 2.39 7.50 -7.55
CA MET A 317 2.85 7.33 -8.93
C MET A 317 1.94 6.40 -9.73
N ILE A 318 1.44 5.30 -9.14
CA ILE A 318 0.42 4.45 -9.79
C ILE A 318 -0.80 5.29 -10.19
N SER A 319 -1.27 6.16 -9.29
CA SER A 319 -2.39 7.04 -9.58
C SER A 319 -2.08 8.12 -10.63
N LYS A 320 -0.82 8.53 -10.81
CA LYS A 320 -0.42 9.54 -11.80
C LYS A 320 -0.23 8.95 -13.19
N PHE A 321 0.33 7.75 -13.29
CA PHE A 321 0.52 7.05 -14.56
C PHE A 321 -0.78 6.45 -15.10
N ALA A 322 -1.71 6.08 -14.23
CA ALA A 322 -2.99 5.54 -14.67
C ALA A 322 -3.89 6.65 -15.23
N LYS A 323 -4.45 6.42 -16.42
CA LYS A 323 -5.54 7.23 -17.00
C LYS A 323 -6.71 7.30 -16.03
N VAL A 324 -7.49 8.39 -16.06
CA VAL A 324 -8.60 8.63 -15.09
C VAL A 324 -9.50 7.41 -14.90
N HIS A 325 -9.87 6.73 -16.00
CA HIS A 325 -10.74 5.56 -15.98
C HIS A 325 -10.09 4.25 -15.52
N GLN A 326 -8.76 4.17 -15.50
CA GLN A 326 -8.00 2.97 -15.14
C GLN A 326 -7.46 3.00 -13.71
N LYS A 327 -7.54 4.13 -13.00
CA LYS A 327 -6.89 4.33 -11.69
C LYS A 327 -7.30 3.30 -10.65
N GLY A 328 -8.60 3.07 -10.48
CA GLY A 328 -9.12 2.08 -9.52
C GLY A 328 -8.62 0.67 -9.83
N ALA A 329 -8.65 0.29 -11.11
CA ALA A 329 -8.13 -1.00 -11.58
C ALA A 329 -6.60 -1.11 -11.39
N ALA A 330 -5.83 -0.07 -11.71
CA ALA A 330 -4.37 -0.06 -11.58
C ALA A 330 -3.93 -0.19 -10.13
N LEU A 331 -4.56 0.56 -9.22
CA LEU A 331 -4.34 0.45 -7.78
C LEU A 331 -4.83 -0.91 -7.25
N GLY A 332 -5.93 -1.43 -7.77
CA GLY A 332 -6.46 -2.76 -7.43
C GLY A 332 -5.49 -3.88 -7.80
N ILE A 333 -5.06 -3.95 -9.06
CA ILE A 333 -4.09 -4.93 -9.56
C ILE A 333 -2.76 -4.79 -8.82
N SER A 334 -2.24 -3.57 -8.69
CA SER A 334 -0.97 -3.33 -8.00
C SER A 334 -1.01 -3.80 -6.55
N ASN A 335 -2.07 -3.46 -5.81
CA ASN A 335 -2.22 -3.91 -4.42
C ASN A 335 -2.45 -5.42 -4.32
N SER A 336 -3.19 -6.02 -5.26
CA SER A 336 -3.37 -7.48 -5.33
C SER A 336 -2.02 -8.19 -5.52
N SER A 337 -1.22 -7.77 -6.50
CA SER A 337 0.12 -8.32 -6.72
C SER A 337 1.03 -8.13 -5.50
N ALA A 338 0.97 -6.98 -4.85
CA ALA A 338 1.66 -6.70 -3.59
C ALA A 338 1.27 -7.65 -2.46
N TYR A 339 -0.02 -7.86 -2.22
CA TYR A 339 -0.47 -8.78 -1.16
C TYR A 339 -0.11 -10.23 -1.46
N PHE A 340 -0.13 -10.63 -2.73
CA PHE A 340 0.35 -11.94 -3.14
C PHE A 340 1.87 -12.09 -2.91
N ALA A 341 2.65 -11.05 -3.20
CA ALA A 341 4.09 -11.04 -2.89
C ALA A 341 4.37 -11.01 -1.39
N THR A 342 3.54 -10.34 -0.58
CA THR A 342 3.60 -10.44 0.89
C THR A 342 3.44 -11.90 1.33
N PHE A 343 2.43 -12.61 0.81
CA PHE A 343 2.23 -14.04 1.08
C PHE A 343 3.44 -14.89 0.70
N LEU A 344 3.95 -14.74 -0.53
CA LEU A 344 5.11 -15.49 -1.01
C LEU A 344 6.38 -15.15 -0.23
N GLY A 345 6.63 -13.86 0.04
CA GLY A 345 7.81 -13.39 0.75
C GLY A 345 7.88 -13.97 2.16
N GLY A 346 6.77 -13.96 2.90
CA GLY A 346 6.73 -14.57 4.23
C GLY A 346 6.96 -16.09 4.20
N THR A 347 6.33 -16.79 3.26
CA THR A 347 6.43 -18.25 3.14
C THR A 347 7.84 -18.69 2.73
N LEU A 348 8.40 -18.05 1.70
CA LEU A 348 9.74 -18.38 1.18
C LEU A 348 10.84 -18.03 2.18
N ALA A 349 10.73 -16.91 2.90
CA ALA A 349 11.71 -16.53 3.92
C ALA A 349 11.79 -17.57 5.05
N GLY A 350 10.64 -18.08 5.51
CA GLY A 350 10.58 -19.11 6.54
C GLY A 350 11.22 -20.43 6.08
N LEU A 351 10.81 -20.93 4.91
CA LEU A 351 11.34 -22.19 4.36
C LEU A 351 12.84 -22.13 4.08
N TYR A 352 13.34 -20.99 3.58
CA TYR A 352 14.74 -20.87 3.21
C TYR A 352 15.67 -20.90 4.43
N LEU A 353 15.24 -20.39 5.59
CA LEU A 353 16.02 -20.45 6.83
C LEU A 353 16.16 -21.87 7.41
N GLU A 354 15.29 -22.82 7.01
CA GLU A 354 15.41 -24.23 7.44
C GLU A 354 16.49 -24.97 6.65
N ILE A 355 16.75 -24.56 5.40
CA ILE A 355 17.65 -25.26 4.48
C ILE A 355 19.00 -24.58 4.29
N SER A 356 19.14 -23.30 4.64
CA SER A 356 20.31 -22.48 4.33
C SER A 356 20.60 -21.46 5.44
N ASN A 357 21.81 -20.90 5.43
CA ASN A 357 22.24 -19.92 6.42
C ASN A 357 21.79 -18.48 6.08
N ARG A 358 21.85 -17.60 7.08
CA ARG A 358 21.46 -16.18 6.94
C ARG A 358 22.23 -15.40 5.86
N GLY A 359 23.49 -15.76 5.62
CA GLY A 359 24.37 -15.07 4.67
C GLY A 359 24.00 -15.39 3.23
N GLU A 360 23.77 -16.67 2.94
CA GLU A 360 23.28 -17.17 1.65
C GLU A 360 21.92 -16.59 1.29
N LEU A 361 21.00 -16.53 2.27
CA LEU A 361 19.70 -15.87 2.09
C LEU A 361 19.89 -14.39 1.72
N ALA A 362 20.75 -13.67 2.44
CA ALA A 362 21.03 -12.26 2.16
C ALA A 362 21.62 -12.07 0.75
N LEU A 363 22.48 -12.98 0.29
CA LEU A 363 23.01 -12.97 -1.07
C LEU A 363 21.93 -13.26 -2.12
N ALA A 364 21.07 -14.26 -1.90
CA ALA A 364 19.97 -14.58 -2.79
C ALA A 364 19.01 -13.39 -2.96
N ILE A 365 18.64 -12.74 -1.85
CA ILE A 365 17.83 -11.51 -1.86
C ILE A 365 18.58 -10.37 -2.55
N SER A 366 19.88 -10.25 -2.33
CA SER A 366 20.71 -9.21 -2.98
C SER A 366 20.71 -9.34 -4.50
N VAL A 367 20.74 -10.55 -5.05
CA VAL A 367 20.63 -10.78 -6.50
C VAL A 367 19.29 -10.27 -7.03
N ILE A 368 18.19 -10.55 -6.33
CA ILE A 368 16.86 -10.06 -6.70
C ILE A 368 16.82 -8.52 -6.65
N ILE A 369 17.39 -7.91 -5.60
CA ILE A 369 17.43 -6.45 -5.45
C ILE A 369 18.30 -5.80 -6.53
N ILE A 370 19.44 -6.39 -6.91
CA ILE A 370 20.30 -5.89 -7.99
C ILE A 370 19.58 -5.97 -9.33
N ALA A 371 18.90 -7.07 -9.63
CA ALA A 371 18.07 -7.19 -10.82
C ALA A 371 16.95 -6.14 -10.85
N TRP A 372 16.30 -5.91 -9.71
CA TRP A 372 15.29 -4.88 -9.54
C TRP A 372 15.84 -3.45 -9.71
N LEU A 373 17.03 -3.19 -9.18
CA LEU A 373 17.73 -1.91 -9.32
C LEU A 373 18.06 -1.63 -10.79
N ALA A 374 18.60 -2.62 -11.50
CA ALA A 374 18.90 -2.54 -12.92
C ALA A 374 17.62 -2.27 -13.73
N TRP A 375 16.55 -3.04 -13.48
CA TRP A 375 15.25 -2.85 -14.13
C TRP A 375 14.71 -1.43 -13.92
N THR A 376 14.67 -0.96 -12.67
CA THR A 376 14.13 0.36 -12.32
C THR A 376 14.97 1.50 -12.93
N THR A 377 16.29 1.35 -12.95
CA THR A 377 17.19 2.35 -13.52
C THR A 377 17.01 2.48 -15.03
N LEU A 378 16.85 1.36 -15.73
CA LEU A 378 16.75 1.30 -17.19
C LEU A 378 15.36 1.65 -17.72
N LYS A 379 14.29 1.19 -17.05
CA LYS A 379 12.92 1.23 -17.59
C LYS A 379 12.05 2.35 -17.03
N LEU A 380 12.27 2.79 -15.79
CA LEU A 380 11.42 3.80 -15.18
C LEU A 380 11.79 5.21 -15.67
N GLN A 381 10.79 6.01 -15.99
CA GLN A 381 10.94 7.43 -16.29
C GLN A 381 10.21 8.27 -15.23
N ASN A 382 10.66 9.50 -15.03
CA ASN A 382 9.93 10.43 -14.16
C ASN A 382 8.64 10.85 -14.85
N PRO A 383 7.53 11.04 -14.11
CA PRO A 383 6.27 11.48 -14.69
C PRO A 383 6.42 12.83 -15.39
N THR A 384 5.77 12.97 -16.55
CA THR A 384 5.62 14.27 -17.20
C THR A 384 4.80 15.20 -16.30
N LYS A 385 5.19 16.47 -16.21
CA LYS A 385 4.39 17.48 -15.51
C LYS A 385 3.23 17.88 -16.42
N TYR A 386 2.04 17.42 -16.08
CA TYR A 386 0.81 17.87 -16.70
C TYR A 386 0.19 18.99 -15.86
N SER A 387 -0.38 19.98 -16.54
CA SER A 387 -1.24 21.01 -15.95
C SER A 387 -2.67 20.78 -16.41
N HIS A 388 -3.61 21.33 -15.66
CA HIS A 388 -5.04 21.21 -15.94
C HIS A 388 -5.60 22.56 -16.33
N MET A 389 -6.34 22.59 -17.43
CA MET A 389 -7.17 23.72 -17.82
C MET A 389 -8.63 23.39 -17.51
N TYR A 390 -9.33 24.34 -16.93
CA TYR A 390 -10.76 24.27 -16.67
C TYR A 390 -11.46 25.28 -17.55
N ILE A 391 -12.31 24.81 -18.46
CA ILE A 391 -13.05 25.67 -19.38
C ILE A 391 -14.53 25.30 -19.35
N SER A 392 -15.42 26.29 -19.43
CA SER A 392 -16.87 26.04 -19.45
C SER A 392 -17.24 25.21 -20.69
N HIS A 393 -18.10 24.21 -20.52
CA HIS A 393 -18.57 23.33 -21.59
C HIS A 393 -19.13 24.10 -22.80
N GLU A 394 -19.75 25.25 -22.57
CA GLU A 394 -20.32 26.07 -23.63
C GLU A 394 -19.27 26.67 -24.56
N ASN A 395 -18.05 26.91 -24.04
CA ASN A 395 -16.97 27.64 -24.70
C ASN A 395 -15.99 26.75 -25.46
N VAL A 396 -16.18 25.42 -25.44
CA VAL A 396 -15.25 24.46 -26.06
C VAL A 396 -15.75 23.98 -27.41
N ASP A 397 -14.90 24.09 -28.42
CA ASP A 397 -15.04 23.43 -29.70
C ASP A 397 -14.47 22.00 -29.62
N PHE A 398 -15.37 21.01 -29.56
CA PHE A 398 -15.00 19.60 -29.38
C PHE A 398 -14.30 19.00 -30.60
N ASP A 399 -14.54 19.52 -31.81
CA ASP A 399 -13.86 19.02 -33.02
C ASP A 399 -12.38 19.43 -32.99
N LYS A 400 -12.09 20.67 -32.58
CA LYS A 400 -10.71 21.14 -32.36
C LYS A 400 -10.03 20.43 -31.18
N LEU A 401 -10.77 20.15 -30.11
CA LEU A 401 -10.25 19.44 -28.95
C LEU A 401 -9.82 18.01 -29.30
N ASN A 402 -10.67 17.28 -30.04
CA ASN A 402 -10.36 15.93 -30.52
C ASN A 402 -9.17 15.91 -31.48
N ALA A 403 -9.00 16.93 -32.31
CA ALA A 403 -7.85 17.03 -33.23
C ALA A 403 -6.50 17.24 -32.51
N LEU A 404 -6.52 17.81 -31.31
CA LEU A 404 -5.33 18.06 -30.48
C LEU A 404 -5.04 16.93 -29.48
N GLU A 405 -5.95 15.96 -29.37
CA GLU A 405 -5.75 14.75 -28.60
C GLU A 405 -4.58 13.97 -29.22
N SER A 406 -3.60 13.58 -28.40
CA SER A 406 -2.31 12.94 -28.77
C SER A 406 -1.12 13.83 -29.15
N GLU A 407 -1.31 15.10 -29.52
CA GLU A 407 -0.19 15.99 -29.87
C GLU A 407 0.31 16.81 -28.67
N HIS A 408 -0.61 17.44 -27.93
CA HIS A 408 -0.29 18.26 -26.74
C HIS A 408 -1.20 18.00 -25.54
N ILE A 409 -2.33 17.31 -25.77
CA ILE A 409 -3.33 16.96 -24.77
C ILE A 409 -3.17 15.47 -24.43
N ALA A 410 -2.97 15.18 -23.15
CA ALA A 410 -2.79 13.83 -22.65
C ALA A 410 -4.12 13.11 -22.41
N GLU A 411 -5.11 13.82 -21.88
CA GLU A 411 -6.50 13.38 -21.74
C GLU A 411 -7.41 14.59 -21.49
N TRP A 412 -8.70 14.46 -21.78
CA TRP A 412 -9.71 15.43 -21.38
C TRP A 412 -10.98 14.71 -20.93
N TYR A 413 -11.76 15.35 -20.07
CA TYR A 413 -13.05 14.82 -19.61
C TYR A 413 -14.02 15.93 -19.23
N ILE A 414 -15.32 15.61 -19.21
CA ILE A 414 -16.39 16.54 -18.86
C ILE A 414 -16.82 16.27 -17.41
N ASN A 415 -16.82 17.32 -16.59
CA ASN A 415 -17.43 17.32 -15.26
C ASN A 415 -18.84 17.94 -15.37
N GLU A 416 -19.85 17.08 -15.54
CA GLU A 416 -21.26 17.51 -15.64
C GLU A 416 -21.78 18.21 -14.37
N THR A 417 -21.18 17.96 -13.20
CA THR A 417 -21.64 18.56 -11.94
C THR A 417 -21.31 20.05 -11.89
N GLU A 418 -20.18 20.44 -12.47
CA GLU A 418 -19.69 21.82 -12.48
C GLU A 418 -19.82 22.48 -13.86
N ASN A 419 -20.33 21.73 -14.86
CA ASN A 419 -20.44 22.14 -16.26
C ASN A 419 -19.10 22.58 -16.89
N LEU A 420 -18.01 21.90 -16.51
CA LEU A 420 -16.64 22.20 -16.92
C LEU A 420 -16.05 21.06 -17.77
N VAL A 421 -15.26 21.42 -18.78
CA VAL A 421 -14.34 20.51 -19.46
C VAL A 421 -12.98 20.67 -18.81
N VAL A 422 -12.40 19.55 -18.36
CA VAL A 422 -11.06 19.51 -17.77
C VAL A 422 -10.11 18.90 -18.78
N ILE A 423 -9.09 19.66 -19.16
CA ILE A 423 -8.11 19.26 -20.16
C ILE A 423 -6.76 19.15 -19.50
N LYS A 424 -6.13 17.97 -19.64
CA LYS A 424 -4.80 17.69 -19.12
C LYS A 424 -3.78 17.85 -20.23
N TYR A 425 -2.94 18.86 -20.12
CA TYR A 425 -1.96 19.21 -21.15
C TYR A 425 -0.54 19.24 -20.58
N SER A 426 0.45 19.00 -21.44
CA SER A 426 1.86 19.09 -21.04
C SER A 426 2.27 20.55 -21.00
N SER A 427 2.49 21.09 -19.80
CA SER A 427 2.87 22.50 -19.62
C SER A 427 4.28 22.83 -20.11
N LYS A 428 5.02 21.83 -20.59
CA LYS A 428 6.27 22.02 -21.31
C LYS A 428 6.06 22.32 -22.80
N ASP A 429 4.95 21.83 -23.36
CA ASP A 429 4.74 21.78 -24.80
C ASP A 429 3.76 22.86 -25.27
N ILE A 430 2.80 23.27 -24.42
CA ILE A 430 1.85 24.34 -24.73
C ILE A 430 1.47 25.15 -23.48
N ASN A 431 1.29 26.47 -23.62
CA ASN A 431 0.81 27.35 -22.55
C ASN A 431 -0.72 27.32 -22.45
N GLU A 432 -1.28 27.63 -21.28
CA GLU A 432 -2.72 27.63 -21.01
C GLU A 432 -3.48 28.58 -21.95
N GLU A 433 -3.03 29.83 -22.10
CA GLU A 433 -3.68 30.81 -22.99
C GLU A 433 -3.66 30.38 -24.45
N GLU A 434 -2.55 29.76 -24.88
CA GLU A 434 -2.40 29.26 -26.25
C GLU A 434 -3.35 28.07 -26.50
N LEU A 435 -3.40 27.12 -25.57
CA LEU A 435 -4.32 25.99 -25.64
C LEU A 435 -5.78 26.47 -25.64
N ALA A 436 -6.14 27.44 -24.79
CA ALA A 436 -7.49 27.99 -24.70
C ALA A 436 -7.92 28.62 -26.03
N SER A 437 -7.03 29.38 -26.67
CA SER A 437 -7.31 29.97 -27.99
C SER A 437 -7.51 28.96 -29.10
N LYS A 438 -6.86 27.79 -29.03
CA LYS A 438 -6.95 26.72 -30.04
C LYS A 438 -8.25 25.91 -29.92
N ILE A 439 -8.86 25.87 -28.74
CA ILE A 439 -10.05 25.05 -28.46
C ILE A 439 -11.31 25.86 -28.20
N SER A 440 -11.21 27.20 -28.08
CA SER A 440 -12.37 28.06 -27.89
C SER A 440 -13.24 28.13 -29.15
N LYS A 441 -14.56 28.18 -28.94
CA LYS A 441 -15.54 28.43 -30.01
C LYS A 441 -15.41 29.82 -30.63
#